data_AF-A0A955I545-F1
#
_entry.id   AF-A0A955I545-F1
#
_cell.length_a   1.000
_cell.length_b   1.000
_cell.length_c   1.000
_cell.angle_alpha   90.00
_cell.angle_beta   90.00
_cell.angle_gamma   90.00
#
_symmetry.space_group_name_H-M   'P 1'
#
loop_
_entity.id
_entity.type
_entity.pdbx_description
1 polymer ?
#
loop_
_entity_poly.entity_id
_entity_poly.type
_entity_poly.pdbx_seq_one_letter_code
_entity_poly.pdbx_strand_id
1 'polypeptide(L)'
;MTKTPIPDSFANLNITEILLGQNQLRTIPASITTMNKVTKMDLGNNKLESLPDGLGNMARLSQLNLANPLSSYSPTLSKLPNDFAQLSGKLTELKMSRTNLGSLSSNFSSSTTSSLSQANITNDGSSITIQSA
;
A
#
# COMPACT_ATOMS: atom_id res chain seq x y z
N MET A 1 -4.40 3.69 26.51
CA MET A 1 -4.55 2.29 26.05
C MET A 1 -3.47 2.02 25.01
N THR A 2 -2.44 1.26 25.37
CA THR A 2 -1.31 0.93 24.50
C THR A 2 -1.74 -0.12 23.49
N LYS A 3 -1.87 0.26 22.22
CA LYS A 3 -2.09 -0.69 21.11
C LYS A 3 -0.89 -1.60 20.99
N THR A 4 -1.09 -2.91 21.09
CA THR A 4 -0.06 -3.89 20.75
C THR A 4 0.19 -3.79 19.25
N PRO A 5 1.39 -3.37 18.81
CA PRO A 5 1.74 -3.37 17.39
C PRO A 5 1.74 -4.82 16.87
N ILE A 6 1.55 -4.98 15.56
CA ILE A 6 1.78 -6.29 14.92
C ILE A 6 3.23 -6.69 15.21
N PRO A 7 3.48 -7.86 15.83
CA PRO A 7 4.82 -8.26 16.22
C PRO A 7 5.64 -8.66 14.99
N ASP A 8 6.97 -8.49 15.06
CA ASP A 8 7.86 -8.89 13.96
C ASP A 8 7.79 -10.38 13.62
N SER A 9 7.44 -11.21 14.60
CA SER A 9 7.21 -12.65 14.39
C SER A 9 6.08 -12.94 13.40
N PHE A 10 5.22 -11.97 13.08
CA PHE A 10 4.19 -12.09 12.04
C PHE A 10 4.82 -12.39 10.66
N ALA A 11 6.04 -11.93 10.41
CA ALA A 11 6.75 -12.21 9.17
C ALA A 11 7.14 -13.68 8.99
N ASN A 12 7.13 -14.48 10.06
CA ASN A 12 7.44 -15.92 10.00
C ASN A 12 6.26 -16.75 9.50
N LEU A 13 5.08 -16.14 9.32
CA LEU A 13 3.91 -16.84 8.83
C LEU A 13 4.04 -17.18 7.34
N ASN A 14 3.67 -18.42 6.99
CA ASN A 14 3.68 -18.90 5.62
C ASN A 14 2.33 -18.68 4.95
N ILE A 15 1.97 -17.42 4.70
CA ILE A 15 0.66 -17.00 4.18
C ILE A 15 0.78 -16.29 2.84
N THR A 16 -0.32 -16.28 2.09
CA THR A 16 -0.45 -15.61 0.79
C THR A 16 -1.32 -14.36 0.85
N GLU A 17 -2.13 -14.21 1.90
CA GLU A 17 -3.03 -13.06 2.05
C GLU A 17 -2.92 -12.47 3.46
N ILE A 18 -2.91 -11.15 3.54
CA ILE A 18 -2.93 -10.40 4.79
C ILE A 18 -4.18 -9.52 4.77
N LEU A 19 -5.15 -9.83 5.63
CA LEU A 19 -6.42 -9.12 5.73
C LEU A 19 -6.51 -8.43 7.09
N LEU A 20 -6.08 -7.17 7.14
CA LEU A 20 -6.02 -6.35 8.35
C LEU A 20 -6.87 -5.08 8.21
N GLY A 21 -7.82 -5.07 7.27
CA GLY A 21 -8.72 -3.94 7.08
C GLY A 21 -9.61 -3.70 8.30
N GLN A 22 -10.14 -2.48 8.42
CA GLN A 22 -11.05 -2.04 9.49
C GLN A 22 -10.47 -2.16 10.90
N ASN A 23 -9.15 -2.01 11.02
CA ASN A 23 -8.47 -1.92 12.29
C ASN A 23 -8.14 -0.46 12.59
N GLN A 24 -7.25 -0.23 13.55
CA GLN A 24 -6.79 1.10 13.86
C GLN A 24 -5.26 1.17 13.88
N LEU A 25 -4.63 0.41 12.99
CA LEU A 25 -3.17 0.37 12.83
C LEU A 25 -2.67 1.75 12.42
N ARG A 26 -1.60 2.21 13.07
CA ARG A 26 -0.88 3.45 12.70
C ARG A 26 0.37 3.16 11.88
N THR A 27 0.94 1.98 12.10
CA THR A 27 2.11 1.45 11.42
C THR A 27 1.94 -0.05 11.19
N ILE A 28 2.72 -0.60 10.27
CA ILE A 28 2.96 -2.03 10.10
C ILE A 28 4.47 -2.28 10.22
N PRO A 29 4.92 -3.42 10.77
CA PRO A 29 6.33 -3.68 10.99
C PRO A 29 7.06 -3.87 9.66
N ALA A 30 8.31 -3.40 9.57
CA ALA A 30 9.12 -3.53 8.34
C ALA A 30 9.37 -4.99 7.95
N SER A 31 9.37 -5.90 8.92
CA SER A 31 9.50 -7.34 8.72
C SER A 31 8.44 -7.93 7.76
N ILE A 32 7.27 -7.30 7.62
CA ILE A 32 6.21 -7.72 6.68
C ILE A 32 6.70 -7.74 5.21
N THR A 33 7.71 -6.92 4.88
CA THR A 33 8.28 -6.83 3.53
C THR A 33 9.05 -8.08 3.12
N THR A 34 9.42 -8.93 4.07
CA THR A 34 10.11 -10.21 3.82
C THR A 34 9.15 -11.33 3.38
N MET A 35 7.84 -11.12 3.50
CA MET A 35 6.79 -12.11 3.22
C MET A 35 6.53 -12.26 1.71
N ASN A 36 7.51 -12.78 0.98
CA ASN A 36 7.52 -12.87 -0.49
C ASN A 36 6.44 -13.76 -1.14
N LYS A 37 5.65 -14.48 -0.33
CA LYS A 37 4.52 -15.28 -0.80
C LYS A 37 3.20 -14.52 -0.82
N VAL A 38 3.14 -13.36 -0.17
CA VAL A 38 1.92 -12.55 -0.08
C VAL A 38 1.60 -11.96 -1.44
N THR A 39 0.38 -12.25 -1.92
CA THR A 39 -0.19 -11.74 -3.16
C THR A 39 -1.20 -10.63 -2.91
N LYS A 40 -1.88 -10.68 -1.76
CA LYS A 40 -2.91 -9.71 -1.38
C LYS A 40 -2.68 -9.15 0.01
N MET A 41 -2.76 -7.82 0.11
CA MET A 41 -2.64 -7.11 1.38
C MET A 41 -3.76 -6.07 1.50
N ASP A 42 -4.68 -6.31 2.42
CA ASP A 42 -5.75 -5.37 2.78
C ASP A 42 -5.43 -4.68 4.10
N LEU A 43 -5.15 -3.39 4.01
CA LEU A 43 -4.91 -2.47 5.12
C LEU A 43 -5.94 -1.33 5.12
N GLY A 44 -7.00 -1.44 4.33
CA GLY A 44 -8.02 -0.40 4.21
C GLY A 44 -8.71 -0.09 5.54
N ASN A 45 -9.20 1.13 5.70
CA ASN A 45 -9.84 1.58 6.94
C ASN A 45 -8.96 1.35 8.18
N ASN A 46 -7.72 1.83 8.12
CA ASN A 46 -6.80 1.93 9.25
C ASN A 46 -6.43 3.42 9.46
N LYS A 47 -5.48 3.69 10.36
CA LYS A 47 -4.95 5.04 10.62
C LYS A 47 -3.47 5.13 10.24
N LEU A 48 -3.09 4.45 9.15
CA LEU A 48 -1.69 4.33 8.74
C LEU A 48 -1.12 5.71 8.43
N GLU A 49 0.00 6.04 9.06
CA GLU A 49 0.72 7.29 8.83
C GLU A 49 1.85 7.12 7.79
N SER A 50 2.35 5.89 7.69
CA SER A 50 3.40 5.51 6.75
C SER A 50 3.30 4.01 6.42
N LEU A 51 3.98 3.63 5.34
CA LEU A 51 4.24 2.24 4.96
C LEU A 51 5.75 1.98 5.12
N PRO A 52 6.16 0.72 5.38
CA PRO A 52 7.56 0.39 5.54
C PRO A 52 8.31 0.50 4.22
N ASP A 53 9.57 0.95 4.30
CA ASP A 53 10.53 0.77 3.22
C ASP A 53 10.71 -0.73 2.96
N GLY A 54 10.80 -1.13 1.70
CA GLY A 54 10.84 -2.52 1.28
C GLY A 54 9.52 -3.04 0.71
N LEU A 55 8.40 -2.31 0.86
CA LEU A 55 7.11 -2.73 0.32
C LEU A 55 7.18 -2.88 -1.22
N GLY A 56 7.97 -2.05 -1.89
CA GLY A 56 8.31 -2.13 -3.31
C GLY A 56 8.87 -3.49 -3.75
N ASN A 57 9.66 -4.08 -2.86
CA ASN A 57 10.44 -5.28 -3.13
C ASN A 57 9.62 -6.58 -2.99
N MET A 58 8.42 -6.55 -2.41
CA MET A 58 7.59 -7.75 -2.25
C MET A 58 7.36 -8.41 -3.61
N ALA A 59 7.84 -9.65 -3.76
CA ALA A 59 7.96 -10.29 -5.07
C ALA A 59 6.62 -10.62 -5.73
N ARG A 60 5.60 -10.93 -4.92
CA ARG A 60 4.31 -11.46 -5.39
C ARG A 60 3.11 -10.56 -5.11
N LEU A 61 3.31 -9.43 -4.42
CA LEU A 61 2.22 -8.54 -4.05
C LEU A 61 1.60 -7.93 -5.32
N SER A 62 0.34 -8.30 -5.60
CA SER A 62 -0.40 -7.84 -6.77
C SER A 62 -1.67 -7.09 -6.41
N GLN A 63 -2.20 -7.27 -5.20
CA GLN A 63 -3.38 -6.55 -4.72
C GLN A 63 -3.07 -5.84 -3.41
N LEU A 64 -3.19 -4.51 -3.41
CA LEU A 64 -2.94 -3.68 -2.24
C LEU A 64 -4.11 -2.73 -1.99
N ASN A 65 -4.71 -2.82 -0.80
CA ASN A 65 -5.75 -1.90 -0.35
C ASN A 65 -5.27 -1.05 0.84
N LEU A 66 -5.28 0.27 0.65
CA LEU A 66 -4.93 1.34 1.58
C LEU A 66 -6.05 2.38 1.70
N ALA A 67 -7.23 2.11 1.12
CA ALA A 67 -8.32 3.07 1.06
C ALA A 67 -8.88 3.39 2.46
N ASN A 68 -9.18 4.66 2.71
CA ASN A 68 -9.89 5.09 3.93
C ASN A 68 -11.40 5.23 3.68
N PRO A 69 -12.25 5.01 4.71
CA PRO A 69 -13.70 5.16 4.58
C PRO A 69 -14.09 6.62 4.32
N LEU A 70 -15.28 6.82 3.72
CA LEU A 70 -15.83 8.15 3.43
C LEU A 70 -16.01 9.02 4.68
N SER A 71 -16.22 8.40 5.84
CA SER A 71 -16.39 9.08 7.13
C SER A 71 -15.07 9.48 7.80
N SER A 72 -13.91 9.16 7.21
CA SER A 72 -12.63 9.57 7.77
C SER A 72 -12.39 11.05 7.48
N TYR A 73 -12.63 11.90 8.48
CA TYR A 73 -12.45 13.35 8.41
C TYR A 73 -10.98 13.79 8.31
N SER A 74 -10.02 12.87 8.48
CA SER A 74 -8.59 13.18 8.41
C SER A 74 -7.79 11.96 7.97
N PRO A 75 -7.52 11.79 6.67
CA PRO A 75 -6.63 10.75 6.20
C PRO A 75 -5.20 10.99 6.70
N THR A 76 -4.55 9.92 7.19
CA THR A 76 -3.25 10.02 7.88
C THR A 76 -2.06 9.68 6.98
N LEU A 77 -2.25 8.86 5.95
CA LEU A 77 -1.17 8.45 5.06
C LEU A 77 -0.83 9.61 4.11
N SER A 78 0.30 10.27 4.37
CA SER A 78 0.74 11.48 3.65
C SER A 78 2.00 11.27 2.81
N LYS A 79 2.63 10.09 2.90
CA LYS A 79 3.80 9.71 2.10
C LYS A 79 3.78 8.23 1.75
N LEU A 80 4.32 7.91 0.57
CA LEU A 80 4.66 6.55 0.16
C LEU A 80 6.18 6.35 0.25
N PRO A 81 6.66 5.13 0.51
CA PRO A 81 8.10 4.85 0.54
C PRO A 81 8.69 4.99 -0.87
N ASN A 82 10.00 5.28 -0.95
CA ASN A 82 10.66 5.59 -2.21
C ASN A 82 10.65 4.42 -3.20
N ASP A 83 10.62 3.19 -2.69
CA ASP A 83 10.57 1.96 -3.48
C ASP A 83 9.14 1.59 -3.92
N PHE A 84 8.11 2.32 -3.49
CA PHE A 84 6.71 2.02 -3.82
C PHE A 84 6.46 1.96 -5.34
N ALA A 85 7.20 2.75 -6.12
CA ALA A 85 7.18 2.72 -7.59
C ALA A 85 7.45 1.33 -8.18
N GLN A 86 8.21 0.48 -7.48
CA GLN A 86 8.55 -0.87 -7.92
C GLN A 86 7.36 -1.84 -7.89
N LEU A 87 6.27 -1.49 -7.19
CA LEU A 87 5.02 -2.24 -7.22
C LEU A 87 4.25 -2.05 -8.53
N SER A 88 4.52 -0.98 -9.27
CA SER A 88 3.69 -0.61 -10.42
C SER A 88 3.58 -1.64 -11.53
N GLY A 89 4.64 -2.40 -11.79
CA GLY A 89 4.64 -3.50 -12.77
C GLY A 89 4.13 -4.83 -12.18
N LYS A 90 3.79 -4.86 -10.90
CA LYS A 90 3.36 -6.06 -10.16
C LYS A 90 1.88 -6.00 -9.77
N LEU A 91 1.37 -4.79 -9.49
CA LEU A 91 0.00 -4.59 -9.01
C LEU A 91 -1.01 -4.78 -10.14
N THR A 92 -1.96 -5.67 -9.90
CA THR A 92 -3.21 -5.80 -10.67
C THR A 92 -4.33 -4.96 -10.05
N GLU A 93 -4.22 -4.66 -8.75
CA GLU A 93 -5.19 -3.82 -8.04
C GLU A 93 -4.48 -2.97 -6.99
N LEU A 94 -4.76 -1.66 -7.03
CA LEU A 94 -4.40 -0.72 -5.98
C LEU A 94 -5.65 0.04 -5.56
N LYS A 95 -5.92 0.10 -4.26
CA LYS A 95 -6.97 0.95 -3.70
C LYS A 95 -6.34 1.87 -2.70
N MET A 96 -6.43 3.18 -2.89
CA MET A 96 -5.76 4.14 -2.00
C MET A 96 -6.47 5.50 -1.93
N SER A 97 -7.80 5.45 -2.01
CA SER A 97 -8.63 6.64 -1.91
C SER A 97 -8.64 7.22 -0.51
N ARG A 98 -8.90 8.54 -0.47
CA ARG A 98 -8.81 9.34 0.76
C ARG A 98 -7.50 9.10 1.50
N THR A 99 -6.42 9.40 0.81
CA THR A 99 -5.08 9.56 1.40
C THR A 99 -4.73 11.05 1.40
N ASN A 100 -3.78 11.48 2.23
CA ASN A 100 -3.30 12.87 2.26
C ASN A 100 -2.06 13.06 1.37
N LEU A 101 -2.01 12.33 0.26
CA LEU A 101 -0.90 12.37 -0.68
C LEU A 101 -1.11 13.58 -1.60
N GLY A 102 -0.35 14.66 -1.36
CA GLY A 102 -0.46 15.93 -2.09
C GLY A 102 -0.26 15.80 -3.61
N SER A 103 0.50 14.81 -4.08
CA SER A 103 0.50 14.34 -5.47
C SER A 103 1.16 12.95 -5.57
N LEU A 104 0.42 11.93 -6.06
CA LEU A 104 1.01 10.61 -6.32
C LEU A 104 2.11 10.67 -7.41
N SER A 105 2.00 11.61 -8.35
CA SER A 105 2.86 11.67 -9.53
C SER A 105 4.34 11.77 -9.18
N SER A 106 4.71 12.43 -8.08
CA SER A 106 6.11 12.58 -7.66
C SER A 106 6.79 11.27 -7.25
N ASN A 107 6.04 10.32 -6.69
CA ASN A 107 6.55 8.99 -6.33
C ASN A 107 6.77 8.08 -7.54
N PHE A 108 6.15 8.38 -8.67
CA PHE A 108 6.16 7.56 -9.88
C PHE A 108 6.88 8.24 -11.07
N SER A 109 7.16 9.54 -11.01
CA SER A 109 7.79 10.31 -12.09
C SER A 109 9.30 10.13 -12.22
N SER A 110 9.99 9.62 -11.18
CA SER A 110 11.44 9.41 -11.19
C SER A 110 11.87 8.05 -11.78
N SER A 111 10.93 7.14 -12.02
CA SER A 111 11.21 5.84 -12.62
C SER A 111 11.14 5.93 -14.15
N THR A 112 12.19 6.49 -14.77
CA THR A 112 12.36 6.74 -16.22
C THR A 112 12.34 5.51 -17.13
N THR A 113 12.04 4.32 -16.60
CA THR A 113 11.93 3.07 -17.38
C THR A 113 10.70 2.23 -17.03
N SER A 114 9.84 2.67 -16.11
CA SER A 114 8.75 1.82 -15.64
C SER A 114 7.51 1.94 -16.52
N SER A 115 6.89 0.80 -16.81
CA SER A 115 5.63 0.61 -17.54
C SER A 115 4.42 1.42 -17.01
N LEU A 116 4.64 2.32 -16.05
CA LEU A 116 3.71 3.27 -15.48
C LEU A 116 3.25 4.37 -16.43
N SER A 117 4.03 4.71 -17.46
CA SER A 117 3.54 5.63 -18.51
C SER A 117 2.37 5.05 -19.31
N GLN A 118 2.12 3.74 -19.18
CA GLN A 118 1.03 3.02 -19.84
C GLN A 118 -0.07 2.58 -18.87
N ALA A 119 0.14 2.71 -17.55
CA ALA A 119 -0.90 2.38 -16.60
C ALA A 119 -1.93 3.52 -16.53
N ASN A 120 -3.20 3.20 -16.79
CA ASN A 120 -4.30 4.15 -16.62
C ASN A 120 -4.49 4.46 -15.13
N ILE A 121 -3.75 5.42 -14.58
CA ILE A 121 -3.90 5.90 -13.22
C ILE A 121 -5.12 6.84 -13.17
N THR A 122 -6.31 6.29 -12.96
CA THR A 122 -7.52 7.09 -12.77
C THR A 122 -7.74 7.35 -11.28
N ASN A 123 -7.66 8.60 -10.85
CA ASN A 123 -8.03 9.01 -9.49
C ASN A 123 -9.41 9.66 -9.52
N ASP A 124 -10.45 8.90 -9.20
CA ASP A 124 -11.84 9.40 -9.13
C ASP A 124 -12.22 9.93 -7.74
N GLY A 125 -11.24 10.08 -6.84
CA GLY A 125 -11.47 10.45 -5.44
C GLY A 125 -11.93 9.28 -4.54
N SER A 126 -12.20 8.11 -5.12
CA SER A 126 -12.69 6.88 -4.46
C SER A 126 -11.87 5.62 -4.73
N SER A 127 -11.00 5.61 -5.74
CA SER A 127 -9.99 4.57 -6.00
C SER A 127 -8.90 5.09 -6.94
N ILE A 128 -7.73 4.45 -6.94
CA ILE A 128 -6.70 4.64 -7.97
C ILE A 128 -6.46 3.29 -8.61
N THR A 129 -7.17 3.02 -9.69
CA THR A 129 -6.96 1.79 -10.46
C THR A 129 -5.67 1.94 -11.25
N ILE A 130 -4.80 0.93 -11.21
CA ILE A 130 -3.66 0.78 -12.11
C ILE A 130 -4.04 -0.38 -13.03
N GLN A 131 -4.45 -0.08 -14.26
CA GLN A 131 -4.65 -1.11 -15.28
C GLN A 131 -3.35 -1.27 -16.05
N SER A 132 -2.83 -2.50 -16.15
CA SER A 132 -1.80 -2.82 -17.14
C SER A 132 -2.37 -2.57 -18.54
N ALA A 133 -1.61 -1.90 -19.41
CA ALA A 133 -1.90 -1.87 -20.84
C ALA A 133 -1.82 -3.29 -21.45
#